data_AF-A0A7Y5WFM4-F1
#
_entry.id   AF-A0A7Y5WFM4-F1
#
_cell.length_a   1.000
_cell.length_b   1.000
_cell.length_c   1.000
_cell.angle_alpha   90.00
_cell.angle_beta   90.00
_cell.angle_gamma   90.00
#
_symmetry.space_group_name_H-M   'P 1'
#
loop_
_entity.id
_entity.type
_entity.pdbx_description
1 polymer ?
#
loop_
_entity_poly.entity_id
_entity_poly.type
_entity_poly.pdbx_seq_one_letter_code
_entity_poly.pdbx_strand_id
1 'polypeptide(L)'
;MTAATGVGSMPGEDTAAFDEAVKVVLGELPDLPHVPEVPGRGAHAGLAGRTLAVVAVLDADLQPAGWRLTGSSGSPSIDHRRARSLLAQDLDTVEELAQEYQGRFKLQVTGPWTLAATVERPRGDRVLADRGARRELAEALAEGLRAHVADVRRRVPGAEL
;
A
#
# COMPACT_ATOMS: atom_id res chain seq x y z
N MET A 1 -12.51 -22.22 14.26
CA MET A 1 -12.72 -21.99 12.81
C MET A 1 -11.40 -21.61 12.20
N THR A 2 -11.07 -22.17 11.05
CA THR A 2 -9.82 -21.92 10.31
C THR A 2 -10.17 -21.04 9.11
N ALA A 3 -9.44 -19.95 8.90
CA ALA A 3 -9.65 -19.05 7.76
C ALA A 3 -8.38 -19.03 6.89
N ALA A 4 -8.55 -19.02 5.57
CA ALA A 4 -7.45 -18.92 4.60
C ALA A 4 -7.37 -17.50 4.02
N THR A 5 -6.17 -17.04 3.66
CA THR A 5 -5.96 -15.76 2.96
C THR A 5 -4.67 -15.81 2.14
N GLY A 6 -4.47 -14.83 1.26
CA GLY A 6 -3.23 -14.69 0.48
C GLY A 6 -2.10 -14.06 1.29
N VAL A 7 -0.85 -14.39 0.96
CA VAL A 7 0.35 -13.84 1.66
C VAL A 7 1.28 -13.04 0.75
N GLY A 8 1.01 -12.97 -0.55
CA GLY A 8 1.97 -12.46 -1.52
C GLY A 8 1.33 -11.80 -2.73
N SER A 9 2.22 -11.39 -3.63
CA SER A 9 1.88 -10.71 -4.87
C SER A 9 1.16 -11.62 -5.85
N MET A 10 0.20 -11.04 -6.57
CA MET A 10 -0.52 -11.65 -7.67
C MET A 10 0.19 -11.34 -9.00
N PRO A 11 0.16 -12.24 -9.99
CA PRO A 11 0.76 -12.00 -11.31
C PRO A 11 0.00 -10.93 -12.09
N GLY A 12 0.65 -10.36 -13.11
CA GLY A 12 0.05 -9.39 -14.02
C GLY A 12 0.82 -8.08 -14.13
N GLU A 13 0.55 -7.34 -15.20
CA GLU A 13 1.33 -6.14 -15.57
C GLU A 13 0.46 -4.91 -15.84
N ASP A 14 -0.87 -5.05 -15.83
CA ASP A 14 -1.81 -3.98 -16.17
C ASP A 14 -3.02 -3.95 -15.22
N THR A 15 -3.86 -2.92 -15.39
CA THR A 15 -5.07 -2.72 -14.56
C THR A 15 -6.04 -3.90 -14.68
N ALA A 16 -6.20 -4.48 -15.87
CA ALA A 16 -7.09 -5.63 -16.05
C ALA A 16 -6.66 -6.82 -15.18
N ALA A 17 -5.34 -7.06 -15.04
CA ALA A 17 -4.84 -8.09 -14.16
C ALA A 17 -5.10 -7.79 -12.67
N PHE A 18 -5.15 -6.51 -12.28
CA PHE A 18 -5.57 -6.13 -10.92
C PHE A 18 -7.06 -6.41 -10.69
N ASP A 19 -7.93 -6.06 -11.64
CA ASP A 19 -9.36 -6.35 -11.55
C ASP A 19 -9.61 -7.86 -11.42
N GLU A 20 -8.94 -8.68 -12.24
CA GLU A 20 -9.00 -10.14 -12.12
C GLU A 20 -8.45 -10.64 -10.79
N ALA A 21 -7.36 -10.07 -10.28
CA ALA A 21 -6.83 -10.42 -8.96
C ALA A 21 -7.84 -10.13 -7.84
N VAL A 22 -8.58 -9.02 -7.90
CA VAL A 22 -9.64 -8.69 -6.92
C VAL A 22 -10.77 -9.72 -7.00
N LYS A 23 -11.23 -10.07 -8.21
CA LYS A 23 -12.26 -11.11 -8.41
C LYS A 23 -11.83 -12.45 -7.84
N VAL A 24 -10.60 -12.88 -8.09
CA VAL A 24 -10.04 -14.12 -7.56
C VAL A 24 -9.99 -14.08 -6.03
N VAL A 25 -9.53 -12.98 -5.43
CA VAL A 25 -9.47 -12.87 -3.97
C VAL A 25 -10.85 -12.93 -3.34
N LEU A 26 -11.84 -12.22 -3.91
CA LEU A 26 -13.21 -12.23 -3.40
C LEU A 26 -13.90 -13.60 -3.60
N GLY A 27 -13.62 -14.31 -4.69
CA GLY A 27 -14.21 -15.62 -4.99
C GLY A 27 -13.58 -16.79 -4.23
N GLU A 28 -12.25 -16.80 -4.10
CA GLU A 28 -11.50 -17.95 -3.56
C GLU A 28 -11.17 -17.83 -2.08
N LEU A 29 -11.22 -16.63 -1.49
CA LEU A 29 -10.88 -16.38 -0.09
C LEU A 29 -12.06 -15.74 0.68
N PRO A 30 -13.28 -16.33 0.67
CA PRO A 30 -14.47 -15.68 1.19
C PRO A 30 -14.43 -15.38 2.70
N ASP A 31 -13.61 -16.11 3.47
CA ASP A 31 -13.49 -15.92 4.92
C ASP A 31 -12.57 -14.74 5.33
N LEU A 32 -11.64 -14.37 4.46
CA LEU A 32 -10.65 -13.31 4.72
C LEU A 32 -10.04 -12.77 3.40
N PRO A 33 -10.85 -12.13 2.53
CA PRO A 33 -10.37 -11.44 1.35
C PRO A 33 -9.51 -10.24 1.73
N HIS A 34 -8.81 -9.69 0.75
CA HIS A 34 -7.86 -8.60 0.96
C HIS A 34 -7.68 -7.76 -0.29
N VAL A 35 -7.09 -6.57 -0.13
CA VAL A 35 -6.62 -5.81 -1.29
C VAL A 35 -5.38 -6.50 -1.87
N PRO A 36 -5.44 -7.04 -3.11
CA PRO A 36 -4.30 -7.70 -3.71
C PRO A 36 -3.18 -6.70 -4.05
N GLU A 37 -2.00 -7.24 -4.27
CA GLU A 37 -0.86 -6.49 -4.81
C GLU A 37 -0.47 -7.11 -6.15
N VAL A 38 -0.39 -6.30 -7.22
CA VAL A 38 0.05 -6.72 -8.56
C VAL A 38 1.29 -5.89 -8.95
N PRO A 39 2.50 -6.30 -8.51
CA PRO A 39 3.71 -5.50 -8.65
C PRO A 39 4.24 -5.39 -10.08
N GLY A 40 3.81 -6.27 -11.00
CA GLY A 40 4.20 -6.16 -12.41
C GLY A 40 3.70 -4.89 -13.09
N ARG A 41 2.74 -4.16 -12.48
CA ARG A 41 2.31 -2.80 -12.88
C ARG A 41 3.34 -1.70 -12.53
N GLY A 42 4.51 -2.08 -12.01
CA GLY A 42 5.65 -1.21 -11.75
C GLY A 42 5.85 -0.83 -10.29
N ALA A 43 6.90 -0.03 -10.02
CA ALA A 43 7.39 0.28 -8.67
C ALA A 43 6.35 0.94 -7.74
N HIS A 44 5.35 1.63 -8.31
CA HIS A 44 4.23 2.22 -7.58
C HIS A 44 3.25 1.17 -7.05
N ALA A 45 3.05 0.08 -7.80
CA ALA A 45 2.16 -1.01 -7.46
C ALA A 45 2.79 -2.04 -6.52
N GLY A 46 4.11 -2.03 -6.37
CA GLY A 46 4.83 -2.90 -5.46
C GLY A 46 4.67 -2.50 -3.99
N LEU A 47 4.94 -3.44 -3.09
CA LEU A 47 4.86 -3.32 -1.63
C LEU A 47 5.39 -1.98 -1.07
N ALA A 48 6.58 -1.53 -1.49
CA ALA A 48 7.14 -0.26 -1.02
C ALA A 48 6.38 0.97 -1.56
N GLY A 49 6.06 1.00 -2.85
CA GLY A 49 5.34 2.12 -3.47
C GLY A 49 3.93 2.28 -2.90
N ARG A 50 3.20 1.18 -2.75
CA ARG A 50 1.88 1.15 -2.10
C ARG A 50 1.94 1.65 -0.66
N THR A 51 2.95 1.23 0.10
CA THR A 51 3.08 1.65 1.50
C THR A 51 3.47 3.13 1.59
N LEU A 52 4.37 3.62 0.73
CA LEU A 52 4.71 5.04 0.66
C LEU A 52 3.53 5.91 0.23
N ALA A 53 2.61 5.38 -0.59
CA ALA A 53 1.36 6.08 -0.90
C ALA A 53 0.49 6.31 0.36
N VAL A 54 0.53 5.40 1.33
CA VAL A 54 -0.16 5.52 2.63
C VAL A 54 0.57 6.48 3.57
N VAL A 55 1.91 6.54 3.53
CA VAL A 55 2.70 7.39 4.44
C VAL A 55 2.25 8.85 4.37
N ALA A 56 1.92 9.40 5.54
CA ALA A 56 1.56 10.79 5.74
C ALA A 56 2.81 11.63 6.07
N VAL A 57 2.74 12.95 5.88
CA VAL A 57 3.77 13.95 6.28
C VAL A 57 5.10 13.88 5.52
N LEU A 58 5.64 12.68 5.28
CA LEU A 58 6.86 12.47 4.52
C LEU A 58 6.57 12.33 3.03
N ASP A 59 7.41 12.96 2.23
CA ASP A 59 7.44 12.88 0.78
C ASP A 59 8.52 11.89 0.33
N ALA A 60 8.31 11.23 -0.81
CA ALA A 60 9.27 10.34 -1.43
C ALA A 60 9.42 10.62 -2.93
N ASP A 61 10.47 10.14 -3.56
CA ASP A 61 10.61 10.05 -5.01
C ASP A 61 11.16 8.68 -5.41
N LEU A 62 11.04 8.36 -6.70
CA LEU A 62 11.57 7.13 -7.26
C LEU A 62 12.87 7.43 -8.01
N GLN A 63 13.98 6.87 -7.52
CA GLN A 63 15.29 6.94 -8.15
C GLN A 63 15.62 5.60 -8.85
N PRO A 64 16.64 5.55 -9.72
CA PRO A 64 17.08 4.29 -10.32
C PRO A 64 17.43 3.19 -9.30
N ALA A 65 17.91 3.58 -8.11
CA ALA A 65 18.23 2.65 -7.01
C ALA A 65 17.01 2.24 -6.16
N GLY A 66 15.85 2.84 -6.41
CA GLY A 66 14.60 2.59 -5.70
C GLY A 66 14.01 3.84 -5.06
N TRP A 67 13.13 3.62 -4.09
CA TRP A 67 12.44 4.71 -3.40
C TRP A 67 13.37 5.45 -2.44
N ARG A 68 13.24 6.77 -2.41
CA ARG A 68 14.00 7.65 -1.52
C ARG A 68 13.09 8.67 -0.87
N LEU A 69 13.25 8.90 0.44
CA LEU A 69 12.58 10.00 1.13
C LEU A 69 13.18 11.34 0.69
N THR A 70 12.34 12.33 0.49
CA THR A 70 12.75 13.69 0.11
C THR A 70 12.55 14.72 1.23
N GLY A 71 11.99 14.30 2.37
CA GLY A 71 11.71 15.14 3.55
C GLY A 71 10.21 15.36 3.74
N SER A 72 9.80 16.38 4.50
CA SER A 72 8.39 16.70 4.78
C SER A 72 8.03 18.09 4.23
N SER A 73 8.15 18.26 2.91
CA SER A 73 7.98 19.57 2.28
C SER A 73 6.53 19.97 2.08
N GLY A 74 5.60 19.00 2.18
CA GLY A 74 4.20 19.19 1.80
C GLY A 74 4.01 19.32 0.28
N SER A 75 5.07 19.15 -0.49
CA SER A 75 5.11 19.21 -1.95
C SER A 75 5.59 17.86 -2.50
N PRO A 76 4.74 16.82 -2.46
CA PRO A 76 5.13 15.46 -2.85
C PRO A 76 5.63 15.44 -4.29
N SER A 77 6.64 14.61 -4.58
CA SER A 77 7.17 14.43 -5.93
C SER A 77 6.10 13.89 -6.89
N ILE A 78 6.39 13.93 -8.20
CA ILE A 78 5.51 13.31 -9.21
C ILE A 78 5.31 11.82 -8.93
N ASP A 79 6.37 11.09 -8.58
CA ASP A 79 6.30 9.65 -8.35
C ASP A 79 5.50 9.30 -7.09
N HIS A 80 5.60 10.11 -6.05
CA HIS A 80 4.77 9.91 -4.85
C HIS A 80 3.30 10.18 -5.14
N ARG A 81 2.99 11.22 -5.92
CA ARG A 81 1.61 11.47 -6.37
C ARG A 81 1.09 10.33 -7.25
N ARG A 82 1.93 9.75 -8.12
CA ARG A 82 1.57 8.58 -8.92
C ARG A 82 1.28 7.35 -8.05
N ALA A 83 2.07 7.09 -7.02
CA ALA A 83 1.81 6.00 -6.08
C ALA A 83 0.47 6.19 -5.35
N ARG A 84 0.20 7.42 -4.87
CA ARG A 84 -1.09 7.77 -4.25
C ARG A 84 -2.27 7.60 -5.20
N SER A 85 -2.13 8.09 -6.44
CA SER A 85 -3.16 7.96 -7.47
C SER A 85 -3.44 6.49 -7.82
N LEU A 86 -2.39 5.67 -7.94
CA LEU A 86 -2.56 4.25 -8.27
C LEU A 86 -3.21 3.48 -7.12
N LEU A 87 -2.81 3.74 -5.87
CA LEU A 87 -3.48 3.13 -4.71
C LEU A 87 -4.95 3.55 -4.63
N ALA A 88 -5.27 4.81 -4.92
CA ALA A 88 -6.66 5.26 -4.94
C ALA A 88 -7.48 4.55 -6.01
N GLN A 89 -6.96 4.41 -7.24
CA GLN A 89 -7.59 3.66 -8.32
C GLN A 89 -7.81 2.19 -7.96
N ASP A 90 -6.82 1.55 -7.34
CA ASP A 90 -6.95 0.18 -6.86
C ASP A 90 -8.07 0.03 -5.82
N LEU A 91 -8.23 1.03 -4.94
CA LEU A 91 -9.31 1.04 -3.95
C LEU A 91 -10.68 1.36 -4.59
N ASP A 92 -10.73 2.15 -5.67
CA ASP A 92 -11.95 2.36 -6.45
C ASP A 92 -12.42 1.02 -7.07
N THR A 93 -11.51 0.23 -7.65
CA THR A 93 -11.82 -1.11 -8.16
C THR A 93 -12.31 -2.06 -7.05
N VAL A 94 -11.65 -2.05 -5.88
CA VAL A 94 -12.07 -2.88 -4.74
C VAL A 94 -13.46 -2.47 -4.26
N GLU A 95 -13.74 -1.17 -4.17
CA GLU A 95 -15.07 -0.64 -3.83
C GLU A 95 -16.13 -1.15 -4.80
N GLU A 96 -15.88 -1.05 -6.11
CA GLU A 96 -16.81 -1.50 -7.15
C GLU A 96 -17.09 -3.00 -7.05
N LEU A 97 -16.06 -3.83 -6.87
CA LEU A 97 -16.21 -5.29 -6.87
C LEU A 97 -16.67 -5.87 -5.52
N ALA A 98 -16.53 -5.13 -4.42
CA ALA A 98 -16.87 -5.60 -3.07
C ALA A 98 -18.20 -5.03 -2.51
N GLN A 99 -19.07 -4.43 -3.35
CA GLN A 99 -20.30 -3.74 -2.92
C GLN A 99 -21.19 -4.56 -1.95
N GLU A 100 -21.28 -5.87 -2.13
CA GLU A 100 -22.12 -6.76 -1.32
C GLU A 100 -21.34 -7.52 -0.24
N TYR A 101 -20.03 -7.27 -0.10
CA TYR A 101 -19.19 -7.99 0.84
C TYR A 101 -19.55 -7.67 2.29
N GLN A 102 -19.65 -8.70 3.12
CA GLN A 102 -19.90 -8.60 4.55
C GLN A 102 -18.95 -9.53 5.31
N GLY A 103 -18.24 -8.99 6.30
CA GLY A 103 -17.36 -9.76 7.17
C GLY A 103 -15.91 -9.29 7.16
N ARG A 104 -14.99 -10.16 7.59
CA ARG A 104 -13.59 -9.81 7.84
C ARG A 104 -12.87 -9.46 6.55
N PHE A 105 -12.19 -8.32 6.49
CA PHE A 105 -11.45 -7.91 5.29
C PHE A 105 -10.04 -7.48 5.68
N LYS A 106 -9.04 -8.13 5.09
CA LYS A 106 -7.64 -7.92 5.47
C LYS A 106 -7.04 -6.76 4.67
N LEU A 107 -6.46 -5.81 5.38
CA LEU A 107 -5.50 -4.85 4.82
C LEU A 107 -4.06 -5.26 5.13
N GLN A 108 -3.15 -4.93 4.23
CA GLN A 108 -1.74 -5.26 4.37
C GLN A 108 -0.86 -4.12 3.85
N VAL A 109 0.21 -3.85 4.60
CA VAL A 109 1.22 -2.84 4.29
C VAL A 109 2.61 -3.36 4.63
N THR A 110 3.63 -2.75 4.06
CA THR A 110 5.02 -3.03 4.44
C THR A 110 5.26 -2.47 5.84
N GLY A 111 5.69 -3.33 6.78
CA GLY A 111 6.02 -2.90 8.14
C GLY A 111 7.20 -1.90 8.16
N PRO A 112 7.34 -1.10 9.24
CA PRO A 112 8.31 0.01 9.29
C PRO A 112 9.77 -0.44 9.12
N TRP A 113 10.12 -1.64 9.58
CA TRP A 113 11.48 -2.17 9.42
C TRP A 113 11.81 -2.53 7.98
N THR A 114 10.90 -3.27 7.32
CA THR A 114 11.05 -3.62 5.91
C THR A 114 11.05 -2.35 5.06
N LEU A 115 10.15 -1.40 5.33
CA LEU A 115 10.09 -0.14 4.60
C LEU A 115 11.39 0.66 4.77
N ALA A 116 11.92 0.75 5.99
CA ALA A 116 13.19 1.42 6.25
C ALA A 116 14.39 0.75 5.56
N ALA A 117 14.34 -0.56 5.35
CA ALA A 117 15.37 -1.31 4.65
C ALA A 117 15.30 -1.16 3.12
N THR A 118 14.12 -0.83 2.58
CA THR A 118 13.89 -0.67 1.13
C THR A 118 13.94 0.77 0.63
N VAL A 119 13.89 1.75 1.55
CA VAL A 119 13.84 3.18 1.21
C VAL A 119 15.14 3.88 1.63
N GLU A 120 15.64 4.76 0.76
CA GLU A 120 16.84 5.57 1.01
C GLU A 120 16.50 6.91 1.67
N ARG A 121 17.46 7.46 2.42
CA ARG A 121 17.42 8.85 2.90
C ARG A 121 17.87 9.79 1.77
N PRO A 122 17.60 11.10 1.86
CA PRO A 122 18.10 12.07 0.88
C PRO A 122 19.62 12.02 0.64
N ARG A 123 20.39 11.59 1.65
CA ARG A 123 21.86 11.51 1.61
C ARG A 123 22.41 10.09 1.34
N GLY A 124 21.61 9.20 0.72
CA GLY A 124 22.08 8.01 0.00
C GLY A 124 22.05 6.68 0.75
N ASP A 125 22.20 6.66 2.08
CA ASP A 125 22.06 5.41 2.84
C ASP A 125 20.59 5.04 3.08
N ARG A 126 20.32 3.75 3.36
CA ARG A 126 19.00 3.28 3.79
C ARG A 126 18.50 4.03 5.04
N VAL A 127 17.19 4.25 5.12
CA VAL A 127 16.54 4.79 6.33
C VAL A 127 16.88 3.93 7.55
N LEU A 128 17.05 2.62 7.35
CA LEU A 128 17.42 1.65 8.37
C LEU A 128 18.67 2.04 9.19
N ALA A 129 19.64 2.71 8.56
CA ALA A 129 20.89 3.09 9.22
C ALA A 129 20.72 4.23 10.24
N ASP A 130 19.61 4.96 10.20
CA ASP A 130 19.37 6.13 11.03
C ASP A 130 18.24 5.88 12.04
N ARG A 131 18.53 6.05 13.33
CA ARG A 131 17.53 5.86 14.38
C ARG A 131 16.41 6.89 14.34
N GLY A 132 16.74 8.15 14.05
CA GLY A 132 15.77 9.23 13.95
C GLY A 132 14.84 9.03 12.76
N ALA A 133 15.42 8.75 11.59
CA ALA A 133 14.64 8.54 10.36
C ALA A 133 13.74 7.30 10.43
N ARG A 134 14.19 6.20 11.08
CA ARG A 134 13.33 5.03 11.34
C ARG A 134 12.12 5.38 12.20
N ARG A 135 12.33 6.16 13.26
CA ARG A 135 11.25 6.57 14.16
C ARG A 135 10.25 7.47 13.43
N GLU A 136 10.75 8.47 12.72
CA GLU A 136 9.92 9.39 11.94
C GLU A 136 9.12 8.65 10.86
N LEU A 137 9.75 7.72 10.12
CA LEU A 137 9.05 6.89 9.15
C LEU A 137 7.95 6.02 9.78
N ALA A 138 8.20 5.45 10.96
CA ALA A 138 7.21 4.64 11.66
C ALA A 138 6.02 5.50 12.16
N GLU A 139 6.29 6.69 12.69
CA GLU A 139 5.25 7.65 13.12
C GLU A 139 4.41 8.12 11.92
N ALA A 140 5.06 8.48 10.81
CA ALA A 140 4.44 8.88 9.57
C ALA A 140 3.57 7.77 8.94
N LEU A 141 4.04 6.52 8.98
CA LEU A 141 3.27 5.36 8.55
C LEU A 141 2.07 5.10 9.46
N ALA A 142 2.24 5.19 10.78
CA ALA A 142 1.15 4.99 11.73
C ALA A 142 0.02 6.02 11.54
N GLU A 143 0.38 7.28 11.25
CA GLU A 143 -0.60 8.32 10.94
C GLU A 143 -1.32 8.05 9.61
N GLY A 144 -0.56 7.73 8.55
CA GLY A 144 -1.11 7.37 7.26
C GLY A 144 -2.06 6.18 7.30
N LEU A 145 -1.75 5.17 8.11
CA LEU A 145 -2.58 3.98 8.29
C LEU A 145 -3.96 4.29 8.85
N ARG A 146 -4.09 5.26 9.76
CA ARG A 146 -5.40 5.66 10.30
C ARG A 146 -6.31 6.18 9.19
N ALA A 147 -5.77 7.03 8.32
CA ALA A 147 -6.49 7.57 7.17
C ALA A 147 -6.83 6.47 6.14
N HIS A 148 -5.89 5.57 5.86
CA HIS A 148 -6.11 4.47 4.92
C HIS A 148 -7.18 3.49 5.40
N VAL A 149 -7.16 3.09 6.68
CA VAL A 149 -8.20 2.23 7.27
C VAL A 149 -9.57 2.92 7.23
N ALA A 150 -9.62 4.22 7.54
CA ALA A 150 -10.87 4.99 7.47
C ALA A 150 -11.42 5.07 6.04
N ASP A 151 -10.55 5.29 5.04
CA ASP A 151 -10.96 5.32 3.64
C ASP A 151 -11.48 3.96 3.18
N VAL A 152 -10.81 2.86 3.51
CA VAL A 152 -11.28 1.51 3.15
C VAL A 152 -12.63 1.20 3.82
N ARG A 153 -12.84 1.54 5.10
CA ARG A 153 -14.15 1.35 5.76
C ARG A 153 -15.26 2.15 5.08
N ARG A 154 -14.96 3.35 4.58
CA ARG A 154 -15.92 4.18 3.84
C ARG A 154 -16.31 3.52 2.51
N ARG A 155 -15.33 2.94 1.81
CA ARG A 155 -15.48 2.30 0.50
C ARG A 155 -16.14 0.93 0.55
N VAL A 156 -15.87 0.16 1.61
CA VAL A 156 -16.45 -1.18 1.82
C VAL A 156 -17.15 -1.21 3.18
N PRO A 157 -18.40 -0.70 3.29
CA PRO A 157 -19.07 -0.53 4.59
C PRO A 157 -19.33 -1.84 5.35
N GLY A 158 -19.44 -2.97 4.65
CA GLY A 158 -19.62 -4.30 5.26
C GLY A 158 -18.32 -4.95 5.75
N ALA A 159 -17.17 -4.30 5.55
CA ALA A 159 -15.87 -4.85 5.95
C ALA A 159 -15.57 -4.65 7.43
N GLU A 160 -15.24 -5.74 8.10
CA GLU A 160 -14.62 -5.78 9.42
C GLU A 160 -13.08 -5.76 9.26
N LEU A 161 -12.48 -4.57 9.37
CA LEU A 161 -11.02 -4.33 9.28
C LEU A 161 -10.30 -4.43 10.62
#